data_AF-A0A357CB62-F1
#
_entry.id   AF-A0A357CB62-F1
#
_cell.length_a   1.000
_cell.length_b   1.000
_cell.length_c   1.000
_cell.angle_alpha   90.00
_cell.angle_beta   90.00
_cell.angle_gamma   90.00
#
_symmetry.space_group_name_H-M   'P 1'
#
loop_
_entity.id
_entity.type
_entity.pdbx_description
1 polymer ?
#
loop_
_entity_poly.entity_id
_entity_poly.type
_entity_poly.pdbx_seq_one_letter_code
_entity_poly.pdbx_strand_id
1 'polypeptide(L)' 'MQVSPIYREASTDANVPLSQHIPAVCIGIAEGFGAHSSDEYMDVRQFPDGMAQLHMLVARLLS' A
#
# COMPACT_ATOMS: atom_id res chain seq x y z
N MET A 1 3.06 -5.18 -16.23
CA MET A 1 2.33 -3.92 -15.99
C MET A 1 3.06 -3.19 -14.89
N GLN A 2 3.60 -1.98 -15.14
CA GLN A 2 4.23 -1.17 -14.09
C GLN A 2 3.15 -0.31 -13.45
N VAL A 3 2.95 -0.45 -12.14
CA VAL A 3 2.12 0.47 -11.35
C VAL A 3 3.08 1.50 -10.77
N SER A 4 2.86 2.78 -11.09
CA SER A 4 3.65 3.86 -10.53
C SER A 4 3.22 4.10 -9.08
N PRO A 5 4.17 4.21 -8.14
CA PRO A 5 3.83 4.56 -6.77
C PRO A 5 3.21 5.97 -6.74
N ILE A 6 2.17 6.14 -5.92
CA ILE A 6 1.51 7.43 -5.72
C ILE A 6 1.87 7.91 -4.32
N TYR A 7 2.42 9.11 -4.22
CA TYR A 7 2.59 9.77 -2.93
C TYR A 7 1.26 10.42 -2.53
N ARG A 8 0.71 10.01 -1.38
CA ARG A 8 -0.49 10.62 -0.80
C ARG A 8 -0.28 10.91 0.67
N GLU A 9 -0.84 12.02 1.12
CA GLU A 9 -0.93 12.33 2.54
C GLU A 9 -1.97 11.42 3.18
N ALA A 10 -1.54 10.61 4.15
CA ALA A 10 -2.40 9.77 4.96
C ALA A 10 -1.75 9.52 6.33
N SER A 11 -2.57 9.48 7.37
CA SER A 11 -2.15 8.94 8.67
C SER A 11 -2.23 7.42 8.59
N THR A 12 -1.11 6.75 8.85
CA THR A 12 -1.02 5.28 8.86
C THR A 12 -0.21 4.83 10.06
N ASP A 13 -0.24 3.54 10.37
CA ASP A 13 0.61 2.98 11.44
C ASP A 13 2.10 3.13 11.13
N ALA A 14 2.49 3.41 9.88
CA ALA A 14 3.88 3.70 9.51
C ALA A 14 4.40 5.01 10.13
N ASN A 15 3.53 5.94 10.54
CA ASN A 15 3.96 7.19 11.17
C ASN A 15 4.71 6.95 12.49
N VAL A 16 4.32 5.95 13.29
CA VAL A 16 4.97 5.61 14.57
C VAL A 16 6.43 5.18 14.38
N PRO A 17 6.77 4.15 13.59
CA PRO A 17 8.17 3.76 13.36
C PRO A 17 8.97 4.87 12.66
N LEU A 18 8.38 5.61 11.73
CA LEU A 18 9.06 6.73 11.08
C LEU A 18 9.47 7.81 12.09
N SER A 19 8.62 8.13 13.08
CA SER A 19 8.97 9.06 14.17
C SER A 19 10.13 8.57 15.05
N GLN A 20 10.37 7.26 15.06
CA GLN A 20 11.44 6.59 15.80
C GLN A 20 12.68 6.34 14.93
N HIS A 21 12.76 6.93 13.74
CA HIS A 21 13.85 6.72 12.76
C HIS A 21 13.96 5.28 12.26
N ILE A 22 12.86 4.51 12.33
CA ILE A 22 12.77 3.16 11.77
C ILE A 22 12.13 3.29 10.37
N PRO A 23 12.81 2.82 9.30
CA PRO A 23 12.23 2.83 7.96
C PRO A 23 10.93 2.04 7.91
N ALA A 24 9.85 2.66 7.45
CA ALA A 24 8.55 2.00 7.28
C ALA A 24 7.82 2.55 6.05
N VAL A 25 7.04 1.69 5.40
CA VAL A 25 6.20 2.02 4.25
C VAL A 25 4.84 1.35 4.41
N CYS A 26 3.78 2.01 3.95
CA CYS A 26 2.45 1.42 3.79
C CYS A 26 2.24 1.09 2.32
N ILE A 27 1.79 -0.13 2.01
CA ILE A 27 1.63 -0.63 0.63
C ILE A 27 0.17 -1.02 0.40
N GLY A 28 -0.49 -0.35 -0.54
CA GLY A 28 -1.79 -0.76 -1.06
C GLY A 28 -1.63 -1.77 -2.19
N ILE A 29 -2.54 -2.76 -2.27
CA ILE A 29 -2.56 -3.80 -3.32
C ILE A 29 -3.73 -3.64 -4.31
N ALA A 30 -4.61 -2.69 -4.05
CA ALA A 30 -5.74 -2.36 -4.91
C ALA A 30 -6.19 -0.92 -4.65
N GLU A 31 -6.74 -0.29 -5.68
CA GLU A 31 -7.41 0.99 -5.54
C GLU A 31 -8.76 0.83 -4.83
N GLY A 32 -9.05 1.79 -3.97
CA GLY A 32 -10.33 1.93 -3.29
C GLY A 32 -10.72 3.40 -3.18
N PHE A 33 -11.97 3.66 -2.81
CA PHE A 33 -12.49 5.02 -2.71
C PHE A 33 -13.45 5.15 -1.53
N GLY A 34 -13.58 6.38 -1.04
CA GLY A 34 -14.59 6.72 -0.04
C GLY A 34 -14.33 6.09 1.33
N ALA A 35 -13.05 5.90 1.70
CA ALA A 35 -12.69 5.43 3.04
C ALA A 35 -13.44 6.23 4.12
N HIS A 36 -14.09 5.54 5.05
CA HIS A 36 -14.95 6.13 6.09
C HIS A 36 -16.28 6.73 5.57
N SER A 37 -16.80 6.22 4.46
CA SER A 37 -18.13 6.59 3.94
C SER A 37 -19.02 5.36 3.71
N SER A 38 -20.33 5.56 3.57
CA SER A 38 -21.26 4.48 3.21
C SER A 38 -21.01 3.91 1.82
N ASP A 39 -20.34 4.68 0.97
CA ASP A 39 -20.03 4.33 -0.42
C ASP A 39 -18.60 3.80 -0.56
N GLU A 40 -17.98 3.38 0.56
CA GLU A 40 -16.64 2.81 0.57
C GLU A 40 -16.57 1.54 -0.30
N TYR A 41 -15.61 1.49 -1.22
CA TYR A 41 -15.39 0.31 -2.06
C TYR A 41 -13.92 0.11 -2.42
N MET A 42 -13.62 -1.08 -2.95
CA MET A 42 -12.30 -1.48 -3.44
C MET A 42 -12.42 -2.30 -4.72
N ASP A 43 -11.51 -2.09 -5.67
CA ASP A 43 -11.46 -2.85 -6.93
C ASP A 43 -10.68 -4.16 -6.78
N VAL A 44 -11.41 -5.23 -6.43
CA VAL A 44 -10.83 -6.57 -6.20
C VAL A 44 -10.18 -7.19 -7.44
N ARG A 45 -10.46 -6.69 -8.65
CA ARG A 45 -9.84 -7.18 -9.89
C ARG A 45 -8.34 -6.92 -9.93
N GLN A 46 -7.86 -5.98 -9.12
CA GLN A 46 -6.44 -5.59 -9.03
C GLN A 46 -5.62 -6.48 -8.11
N PHE A 47 -6.26 -7.36 -7.32
CA PHE A 47 -5.58 -8.19 -6.32
C PHE A 47 -4.43 -9.04 -6.88
N PRO A 48 -4.56 -9.71 -8.05
CA PRO A 48 -3.48 -10.52 -8.57
C PRO A 48 -2.19 -9.70 -8.80
N ASP A 49 -2.32 -8.54 -9.42
CA ASP A 49 -1.18 -7.66 -9.73
C ASP A 49 -0.61 -7.02 -8.47
N GLY A 50 -1.46 -6.54 -7.55
CA GLY A 50 -1.01 -5.95 -6.29
C GLY A 50 -0.31 -6.94 -5.38
N MET A 51 -0.80 -8.18 -5.30
CA MET A 51 -0.14 -9.25 -4.54
C MET A 51 1.19 -9.66 -5.15
N ALA A 52 1.30 -9.70 -6.49
CA ALA A 52 2.57 -9.95 -7.16
C ALA A 52 3.60 -8.84 -6.85
N GLN A 53 3.16 -7.57 -6.82
CA GLN A 53 4.03 -6.45 -6.45
C GLN A 53 4.49 -6.52 -5.00
N LEU A 54 3.57 -6.81 -4.07
CA LEU A 54 3.91 -6.99 -2.66
C LEU A 54 4.93 -8.13 -2.48
N HIS A 55 4.72 -9.25 -3.16
CA HIS A 55 5.68 -10.36 -3.15
C HIS A 55 7.06 -9.92 -3.62
N MET A 56 7.14 -9.22 -4.77
CA MET A 56 8.41 -8.74 -5.31
C MET A 56 9.13 -7.78 -4.37
N LEU A 57 8.39 -6.88 -3.71
CA LEU A 57 8.94 -5.97 -2.71
C LEU A 57 9.53 -6.74 -1.52
N VAL A 58 8.77 -7.66 -0.93
CA VAL A 58 9.22 -8.47 0.21
C VAL A 58 10.41 -9.35 -0.17
N ALA A 59 10.35 -10.03 -1.31
CA ALA A 59 11.45 -10.83 -1.82
C ALA A 59 12.72 -10.01 -2.01
N ARG A 60 12.61 -8.77 -2.48
CA ARG A 60 13.75 -7.86 -2.64
C ARG A 60 14.34 -7.36 -1.32
N LEU A 61 13.52 -7.20 -0.28
CA LEU A 61 13.97 -6.77 1.05
C LEU A 61 14.64 -7.90 1.84
N LEU A 62 14.30 -9.15 1.53
CA LEU A 62 14.81 -10.35 2.21
C LEU A 62 16.00 -11.00 1.48
N SER A 63 16.35 -10.52 0.28
CA SER A 63 17.54 -10.95 -0.49
C SER A 63 18.79 -10.20 -0.08
#